data_AF-A0A545TNR9-F1
#
_entry.id   AF-A0A545TNR9-F1
#
_cell.length_a   1.000
_cell.length_b   1.000
_cell.length_c   1.000
_cell.angle_alpha   90.00
_cell.angle_beta   90.00
_cell.angle_gamma   90.00
#
_symmetry.space_group_name_H-M   'P 1'
#
loop_
_entity.id
_entity.type
_entity.pdbx_description
1 polymer ?
#
loop_
_entity_poly.entity_id
_entity_poly.type
_entity_poly.pdbx_seq_one_letter_code
_entity_poly.pdbx_strand_id
1 'polypeptide(L)'
;MIGIIRDFSVRLLIYSARSVFVNGNRCFQVLQDRAPVGWYRKCLLKASARKAIGSLNSCYWQGCYLYRKRTRGVQLVRQPPLILFSNSASGSAQGDRLLALWRELVPSYRRSETFILEPEAEFDALLTRALLYCERCNGVLVVAGGDGTISSVINKIAGRSITMAVVPQGTFNFFARNYNIPLEPDAALRFVLSAEPVTLPLACLNDRSFVVSVGLGLYPKVIAARESHQQVAGRSGFSAIVSGVWTLLRERHISRAKLHYNGNTQRLATPLLMVIHNRRQLEQLDSRFQGDPQRLAVLRVHPVSFGAMLRLLANGLLGRLLDEENIDCFNTDELRVEIRRRRVQVALDGELIKMRLPLRFHIRRHGVRCLLNGDTS
;
A
#
# COMPACT_ATOMS: atom_id res chain seq x y z
N MET A 1 -38.79 35.02 28.20
CA MET A 1 -39.59 33.78 28.20
C MET A 1 -39.60 33.26 26.78
N ILE A 2 -38.61 32.47 26.33
CA ILE A 2 -38.32 31.04 26.59
C ILE A 2 -39.40 30.09 26.02
N GLY A 3 -38.97 29.22 25.09
CA GLY A 3 -39.64 28.01 24.58
C GLY A 3 -39.55 27.91 23.05
N ILE A 4 -38.45 27.53 22.40
CA ILE A 4 -37.79 26.21 22.27
C ILE A 4 -38.66 25.12 21.58
N ILE A 5 -38.07 24.56 20.51
CA ILE A 5 -38.24 23.25 19.80
C ILE A 5 -39.28 23.17 18.64
N ARG A 6 -38.83 23.18 17.37
CA ARG A 6 -38.62 22.01 16.46
C ARG A 6 -38.35 22.43 15.01
N ASP A 7 -37.59 21.58 14.31
CA ASP A 7 -37.34 21.50 12.86
C ASP A 7 -36.26 22.39 12.21
N PHE A 8 -35.05 21.81 12.20
CA PHE A 8 -33.96 22.13 11.26
C PHE A 8 -34.36 21.74 9.83
N SER A 9 -35.11 22.62 9.15
CA SER A 9 -35.35 22.54 7.72
C SER A 9 -34.18 23.16 6.96
N VAL A 10 -33.39 22.32 6.29
CA VAL A 10 -32.29 22.72 5.41
C VAL A 10 -32.86 23.53 4.24
N ARG A 11 -32.68 24.86 4.25
CA ARG A 11 -33.00 25.75 3.12
C ARG A 11 -32.10 25.42 1.92
N LEU A 12 -32.70 24.86 0.87
CA LEU A 12 -32.10 24.74 -0.46
C LEU A 12 -31.99 26.15 -1.09
N LEU A 13 -30.77 26.68 -1.22
CA LEU A 13 -30.48 27.79 -2.13
C LEU A 13 -30.34 27.21 -3.55
N ILE A 14 -31.40 27.32 -4.33
CA ILE A 14 -31.43 26.91 -5.75
C ILE A 14 -30.74 28.01 -6.57
N TYR A 15 -29.47 27.81 -6.91
CA TYR A 15 -28.83 28.52 -8.02
C TYR A 15 -29.12 27.78 -9.34
N SER A 16 -29.36 28.54 -10.42
CA SER A 16 -30.00 28.11 -11.67
C SER A 16 -29.58 26.73 -12.20
N ALA A 17 -30.50 25.77 -12.20
CA ALA A 17 -30.31 24.46 -12.82
C ALA A 17 -30.70 24.51 -14.31
N ARG A 18 -29.77 24.22 -15.22
CA ARG A 18 -30.09 23.92 -16.63
C ARG A 18 -30.45 22.45 -16.80
N SER A 19 -31.52 22.16 -17.53
CA SER A 19 -31.91 20.80 -17.90
C SER A 19 -31.05 20.28 -19.05
N VAL A 20 -30.56 19.05 -18.94
CA VAL A 20 -29.84 18.36 -20.02
C VAL A 20 -30.41 16.96 -20.17
N PHE A 21 -30.59 16.50 -21.40
CA PHE A 21 -31.07 15.14 -21.67
C PHE A 21 -29.89 14.20 -21.94
N VAL A 22 -29.89 13.03 -21.31
CA VAL A 22 -28.93 11.94 -21.56
C VAL A 22 -29.69 10.65 -21.80
N ASN A 23 -29.52 10.01 -22.97
CA ASN A 23 -30.25 8.80 -23.38
C ASN A 23 -31.77 8.91 -23.14
N GLY A 24 -32.38 10.02 -23.56
CA GLY A 24 -33.82 10.27 -23.42
C GLY A 24 -34.31 10.65 -22.02
N ASN A 25 -33.46 10.62 -20.99
CA ASN A 25 -33.84 10.97 -19.62
C ASN A 25 -33.48 12.42 -19.28
N ARG A 26 -34.40 13.15 -18.64
CA ARG A 26 -34.22 14.54 -18.22
C ARG A 26 -33.35 14.59 -16.95
N CYS A 27 -32.23 15.29 -17.00
CA CYS A 27 -31.27 15.39 -15.91
C CYS A 27 -31.03 16.85 -15.51
N PHE A 28 -30.88 17.12 -14.21
CA PHE A 28 -30.66 18.47 -13.68
C PHE A 28 -29.15 18.75 -13.46
N GLN A 29 -28.69 19.93 -13.85
CA GLN A 29 -27.32 20.40 -13.64
C GLN A 29 -27.21 21.12 -12.28
N VAL A 30 -26.29 20.67 -11.42
CA VAL A 30 -25.84 21.43 -10.24
C VAL A 30 -24.37 21.80 -10.44
N LEU A 31 -24.09 23.10 -10.55
CA LEU A 31 -22.76 23.73 -10.42
C LEU A 31 -22.54 23.95 -8.90
N GLN A 32 -21.40 23.77 -8.23
CA GLN A 32 -19.99 23.64 -8.55
C GLN A 32 -19.28 23.22 -7.24
N ASP A 33 -18.17 22.49 -7.29
CA ASP A 33 -17.04 22.73 -6.36
C ASP A 33 -15.74 22.18 -6.95
N ARG A 34 -14.62 22.83 -6.64
CA ARG A 34 -13.30 22.77 -7.32
C ARG A 34 -12.90 21.35 -7.80
N ALA A 35 -12.94 21.14 -9.11
CA ALA A 35 -12.36 19.96 -9.77
C ALA A 35 -10.90 20.26 -10.17
N PRO A 36 -10.02 19.24 -10.29
CA PRO A 36 -8.65 19.41 -10.78
C PRO A 36 -8.62 20.07 -12.17
N VAL A 37 -7.53 20.76 -12.51
CA VAL A 37 -7.36 21.44 -13.81
C VAL A 37 -7.63 20.48 -14.96
N GLY A 38 -8.58 20.81 -15.85
CA GLY A 38 -9.00 19.97 -16.98
C GLY A 38 -10.19 19.03 -16.72
N TRP A 39 -10.71 18.99 -15.50
CA TRP A 39 -11.91 18.24 -15.11
C TRP A 39 -13.04 19.17 -14.66
N TYR A 40 -14.28 18.75 -14.88
CA TYR A 40 -15.46 19.51 -14.48
C TYR A 40 -16.46 18.58 -13.73
N ARG A 41 -17.23 19.13 -12.77
CA ARG A 41 -18.12 18.37 -11.86
C ARG A 41 -19.60 18.48 -12.26
N LYS A 42 -20.36 17.37 -12.25
CA LYS A 42 -21.81 17.34 -12.54
C LYS A 42 -22.47 16.21 -11.74
N CYS A 43 -23.39 16.59 -10.88
CA CYS A 43 -24.22 15.68 -10.12
C CYS A 43 -25.46 15.32 -10.95
N LEU A 44 -25.67 14.02 -11.25
CA LEU A 44 -26.85 13.53 -11.97
C LEU A 44 -27.93 13.14 -10.96
N LEU A 45 -28.93 14.01 -10.79
CA LEU A 45 -30.18 13.68 -10.10
C LEU A 45 -31.14 13.03 -11.10
N LYS A 46 -31.52 11.77 -10.85
CA LYS A 46 -32.59 11.08 -11.58
C LYS A 46 -33.85 11.15 -10.73
N ALA A 47 -34.76 12.07 -11.07
CA ALA A 47 -36.10 12.05 -10.50
C ALA A 47 -36.89 10.91 -11.17
N SER A 48 -37.39 9.94 -10.40
CA SER A 48 -38.34 8.96 -10.90
C SER A 48 -39.66 9.66 -11.17
N ALA A 49 -39.92 10.02 -12.44
CA ALA A 49 -41.24 10.48 -12.85
C ALA A 49 -42.19 9.28 -12.93
N ARG A 50 -42.77 8.89 -11.79
CA ARG A 50 -44.06 8.17 -11.78
C ARG A 50 -45.14 9.11 -11.25
N LYS A 51 -45.91 9.63 -12.22
CA LYS A 51 -47.24 10.28 -12.19
C LYS A 51 -47.66 11.11 -10.96
N ALA A 52 -47.95 12.37 -11.29
CA ALA A 52 -49.10 13.18 -10.86
C ALA A 52 -49.18 13.64 -9.39
N ILE A 53 -49.18 14.97 -9.25
CA ILE A 53 -49.70 15.76 -8.12
C ILE A 53 -48.83 15.72 -6.84
N GLY A 54 -48.09 16.82 -6.62
CA GLY A 54 -47.84 17.37 -5.27
C GLY A 54 -47.09 16.49 -4.26
N SER A 55 -45.85 16.10 -4.53
CA SER A 55 -44.74 16.04 -3.55
C SER A 55 -43.53 15.30 -4.14
N LEU A 56 -42.38 15.96 -4.19
CA LEU A 56 -41.09 15.35 -4.54
C LEU A 56 -40.53 14.60 -3.31
N ASN A 57 -41.09 13.43 -2.98
CA ASN A 57 -40.75 12.71 -1.75
C ASN A 57 -39.60 11.69 -1.83
N SER A 58 -38.85 11.61 -2.94
CA SER A 58 -37.56 10.91 -2.89
C SER A 58 -36.63 11.25 -4.07
N CYS A 59 -35.47 11.83 -3.76
CA CYS A 59 -34.34 11.96 -4.67
C CYS A 59 -33.28 10.95 -4.22
N TYR A 60 -33.01 9.92 -5.04
CA TYR A 60 -31.96 8.94 -4.77
C TYR A 60 -30.74 9.22 -5.65
N TRP A 61 -29.55 9.29 -5.04
CA TRP A 61 -28.27 9.43 -5.73
C TRP A 61 -27.88 8.10 -6.41
N GLN A 62 -28.03 7.97 -7.73
CA GLN A 62 -27.63 6.75 -8.46
C GLN A 62 -26.12 6.67 -8.80
N GLY A 63 -25.35 7.72 -8.52
CA GLY A 63 -23.90 7.76 -8.71
C GLY A 63 -23.42 9.10 -9.26
N CYS A 64 -22.16 9.45 -8.97
CA CYS A 64 -21.55 10.69 -9.46
C CYS A 64 -20.57 10.40 -10.59
N TYR A 65 -20.65 11.26 -11.62
CA TYR A 65 -19.87 11.15 -12.84
C TYR A 65 -18.95 12.38 -12.94
N LEU A 66 -17.66 12.15 -13.11
CA LEU A 66 -16.73 13.18 -13.59
C LEU A 66 -16.83 13.28 -15.11
N TYR A 67 -16.59 14.45 -15.69
CA TYR A 67 -16.45 14.55 -17.15
C TYR A 67 -15.12 15.18 -17.56
N ARG A 68 -14.56 14.58 -18.61
CA ARG A 68 -13.39 15.08 -19.33
C ARG A 68 -13.88 15.61 -20.68
N LYS A 69 -13.68 16.91 -20.93
CA LYS A 69 -14.01 17.52 -22.22
C LYS A 69 -12.86 17.21 -23.17
N ARG A 70 -13.01 16.21 -24.04
CA ARG A 70 -12.13 16.07 -25.22
C ARG A 70 -12.71 16.93 -26.35
N THR A 71 -11.87 17.36 -27.27
CA THR A 71 -12.19 18.23 -28.42
C THR A 71 -13.36 17.76 -29.30
N ARG A 72 -13.88 16.53 -29.08
CA ARG A 72 -15.07 15.95 -29.74
C ARG A 72 -16.01 15.18 -28.78
N GLY A 73 -16.34 15.73 -27.61
CA GLY A 73 -17.44 15.23 -26.78
C GLY A 73 -17.19 15.23 -25.26
N VAL A 74 -18.28 15.19 -24.49
CA VAL A 74 -18.28 15.10 -23.03
C VAL A 74 -18.46 13.63 -22.62
N GLN A 75 -17.43 12.99 -22.07
CA GLN A 75 -17.53 11.64 -21.54
C GLN A 75 -17.82 11.70 -20.04
N LEU A 76 -18.94 11.09 -19.60
CA LEU A 76 -19.29 10.94 -18.18
C LEU A 76 -18.66 9.65 -17.64
N VAL A 77 -17.72 9.78 -16.71
CA VAL A 77 -17.03 8.67 -16.04
C VAL A 77 -17.56 8.56 -14.62
N ARG A 78 -18.27 7.46 -14.31
CA ARG A 78 -18.72 7.17 -12.95
C ARG A 78 -17.51 6.98 -12.04
N GLN A 79 -17.41 7.75 -10.96
CA GLN A 79 -16.36 7.52 -9.99
C GLN A 79 -16.74 6.32 -9.11
N PRO A 80 -15.84 5.34 -8.91
CA PRO A 80 -16.12 4.21 -8.04
C PRO A 80 -16.25 4.67 -6.58
N PRO A 81 -17.12 4.01 -5.79
CA PRO A 81 -17.21 4.25 -4.35
C PRO A 81 -15.88 3.91 -3.68
N LEU A 82 -15.54 4.65 -2.63
CA LEU A 82 -14.36 4.46 -1.80
C LEU A 82 -14.80 3.77 -0.51
N ILE A 83 -14.16 2.64 -0.22
CA ILE A 83 -14.36 1.82 0.97
C ILE A 83 -13.13 1.99 1.85
N LEU A 84 -13.29 2.42 3.09
CA LEU A 84 -12.16 2.54 4.00
C LEU A 84 -11.90 1.21 4.70
N PHE A 85 -10.67 0.73 4.69
CA PHE A 85 -10.20 -0.35 5.54
C PHE A 85 -9.05 0.19 6.41
N SER A 86 -9.27 0.32 7.72
CA SER A 86 -8.35 0.97 8.64
C SER A 86 -7.90 0.01 9.73
N ASN A 87 -6.59 -0.10 9.94
CA ASN A 87 -6.02 -0.85 11.06
C ASN A 87 -5.78 0.08 12.27
N SER A 88 -6.80 0.26 13.11
CA SER A 88 -6.75 1.11 14.31
C SER A 88 -5.95 0.53 15.47
N ALA A 89 -5.55 -0.75 15.43
CA ALA A 89 -4.71 -1.36 16.47
C ALA A 89 -3.33 -0.69 16.62
N SER A 90 -2.93 0.14 15.64
CA SER A 90 -1.66 0.89 15.68
C SER A 90 -1.74 2.25 16.39
N GLY A 91 -2.92 2.66 16.90
CA GLY A 91 -3.09 3.89 17.70
C GLY A 91 -4.49 4.51 17.54
N SER A 92 -5.32 4.42 18.59
CA SER A 92 -6.73 4.87 18.58
C SER A 92 -6.92 6.33 18.16
N ALA A 93 -6.08 7.25 18.67
CA ALA A 93 -6.13 8.68 18.32
C ALA A 93 -5.87 8.95 16.82
N GLN A 94 -5.08 8.10 16.16
CA GLN A 94 -4.76 8.24 14.74
C GLN A 94 -5.93 7.75 13.86
N GLY A 95 -6.66 6.72 14.33
CA GLY A 95 -7.89 6.22 13.70
C GLY A 95 -9.01 7.26 13.73
N ASP A 96 -9.24 7.89 14.88
CA ASP A 96 -10.29 8.92 15.02
C ASP A 96 -10.03 10.14 14.13
N ARG A 97 -8.77 10.61 14.10
CA ARG A 97 -8.36 11.69 13.19
C ARG A 97 -8.59 11.33 11.74
N LEU A 98 -8.27 10.11 11.32
CA LEU A 98 -8.51 9.66 9.96
C LEU A 98 -10.00 9.63 9.61
N LEU A 99 -10.86 9.15 10.52
CA LEU A 99 -12.30 9.12 10.30
C LEU A 99 -12.90 10.53 10.19
N ALA A 100 -12.41 11.48 10.99
CA ALA A 100 -12.78 12.89 10.87
C ALA A 100 -12.40 13.45 9.48
N LEU A 101 -11.14 13.26 9.07
CA LEU A 101 -10.66 13.67 7.74
C LEU A 101 -11.40 12.96 6.60
N TRP A 102 -11.73 11.68 6.75
CA TRP A 102 -12.54 10.93 5.79
C TRP A 102 -13.94 11.55 5.65
N ARG A 103 -14.55 11.97 6.77
CA ARG A 103 -15.86 12.64 6.76
C ARG A 103 -15.82 14.05 6.18
N GLU A 104 -14.71 14.74 6.34
CA GLU A 104 -14.52 16.10 5.84
C GLU A 104 -14.13 16.12 4.35
N LEU A 105 -13.12 15.33 3.97
CA LEU A 105 -12.47 15.43 2.67
C LEU A 105 -13.08 14.54 1.61
N VAL A 106 -13.53 13.33 1.96
CA VAL A 106 -14.08 12.40 0.99
C VAL A 106 -15.55 12.74 0.75
N PRO A 107 -15.96 13.10 -0.47
CA PRO A 107 -17.34 13.51 -0.71
C PRO A 107 -18.33 12.40 -0.35
N SER A 108 -19.46 12.77 0.25
CA SER A 108 -20.50 11.82 0.70
C SER A 108 -20.97 10.85 -0.38
N TYR A 109 -20.94 11.26 -1.65
CA TYR A 109 -21.32 10.43 -2.79
C TYR A 109 -20.26 9.40 -3.21
N ARG A 110 -18.99 9.59 -2.83
CA ARG A 110 -17.92 8.59 -3.00
C ARG A 110 -17.77 7.73 -1.75
N ARG A 111 -18.20 8.22 -0.60
CA ARG A 111 -18.09 7.53 0.66
C ARG A 111 -19.00 6.31 0.70
N SER A 112 -18.43 5.15 0.99
CA SER A 112 -19.16 3.90 1.18
C SER A 112 -18.81 3.30 2.55
N GLU A 113 -18.85 1.98 2.67
CA GLU A 113 -18.61 1.26 3.92
C GLU A 113 -17.22 1.55 4.50
N THR A 114 -17.12 1.51 5.84
CA THR A 114 -15.86 1.61 6.56
C THR A 114 -15.65 0.36 7.41
N PHE A 115 -14.52 -0.30 7.23
CA PHE A 115 -14.08 -1.48 7.97
C PHE A 115 -12.93 -1.08 8.87
N ILE A 116 -13.12 -1.18 10.18
CA ILE A 116 -12.15 -0.77 11.19
C ILE A 116 -11.71 -2.04 11.93
N LEU A 117 -10.41 -2.29 11.99
CA LEU A 117 -9.86 -3.43 12.73
C LEU A 117 -9.79 -3.09 14.22
N GLU A 118 -10.70 -3.68 14.99
CA GLU A 118 -10.69 -3.64 16.44
C GLU A 118 -9.66 -4.64 16.99
N PRO A 119 -9.10 -4.43 18.20
CA PRO A 119 -8.05 -5.29 18.77
C PRO A 119 -8.41 -6.78 18.84
N GLU A 120 -9.68 -7.10 19.05
CA GLU A 120 -10.22 -8.46 19.15
C GLU A 120 -10.63 -9.05 17.79
N ALA A 121 -10.65 -8.23 16.74
CA ALA A 121 -11.12 -8.65 15.42
C ALA A 121 -10.06 -9.41 14.64
N GLU A 122 -10.46 -10.52 14.01
CA GLU A 122 -9.58 -11.25 13.10
C GLU A 122 -9.36 -10.47 11.80
N PHE A 123 -8.10 -10.08 11.55
CA PHE A 123 -7.69 -9.32 10.37
C PHE A 123 -8.18 -9.94 9.05
N ASP A 124 -7.94 -11.24 8.88
CA ASP A 124 -8.27 -11.97 7.65
C ASP A 124 -9.78 -12.01 7.40
N ALA A 125 -10.59 -12.17 8.44
CA ALA A 125 -12.05 -12.20 8.33
C ALA A 125 -12.60 -10.82 7.92
N LEU A 126 -12.13 -9.76 8.57
CA LEU A 126 -12.54 -8.39 8.25
C LEU A 126 -12.12 -7.97 6.85
N LEU A 127 -10.87 -8.26 6.47
CA LEU A 127 -10.36 -7.96 5.13
C LEU A 127 -11.16 -8.72 4.06
N THR A 128 -11.47 -10.00 4.28
CA THR A 128 -12.29 -10.79 3.35
C THR A 128 -13.66 -10.14 3.14
N ARG A 129 -14.32 -9.68 4.20
CA ARG A 129 -15.61 -8.95 4.10
C ARG A 129 -15.46 -7.65 3.31
N ALA A 130 -14.40 -6.88 3.55
CA ALA A 130 -14.14 -5.64 2.83
C ALA A 130 -13.90 -5.88 1.34
N LEU A 131 -13.16 -6.93 0.98
CA LEU A 131 -12.88 -7.30 -0.41
C LEU A 131 -14.14 -7.75 -1.15
N LEU A 132 -14.96 -8.61 -0.52
CA LEU A 132 -16.25 -9.03 -1.08
C LEU A 132 -17.19 -7.84 -1.31
N TYR A 133 -17.24 -6.90 -0.35
CA TYR A 133 -18.02 -5.67 -0.52
C TYR A 133 -17.49 -4.83 -1.69
N CYS A 134 -16.16 -4.65 -1.77
CA CYS A 134 -15.49 -3.89 -2.82
C CYS A 134 -15.80 -4.45 -4.21
N GLU A 135 -15.78 -5.78 -4.38
CA GLU A 135 -16.12 -6.44 -5.64
C GLU A 135 -17.59 -6.23 -6.01
N ARG A 136 -18.52 -6.41 -5.06
CA ARG A 136 -19.97 -6.23 -5.32
C ARG A 136 -20.34 -4.83 -5.78
N CYS A 137 -19.69 -3.80 -5.23
CA CYS A 137 -19.98 -2.41 -5.58
C CYS A 137 -19.03 -1.83 -6.64
N ASN A 138 -18.10 -2.65 -7.17
CA ASN A 138 -17.00 -2.21 -8.04
C ASN A 138 -16.29 -0.96 -7.50
N GLY A 139 -15.97 -1.01 -6.21
CA GLY A 139 -15.36 0.08 -5.46
C GLY A 139 -13.83 0.08 -5.49
N VAL A 140 -13.26 1.05 -4.79
CA VAL A 140 -11.83 1.13 -4.48
C VAL A 140 -11.64 0.95 -2.98
N LEU A 141 -10.76 0.02 -2.61
CA LEU A 141 -10.39 -0.21 -1.22
C LEU A 141 -9.30 0.79 -0.80
N VAL A 142 -9.66 1.76 0.03
CA VAL A 142 -8.72 2.70 0.66
C VAL A 142 -8.15 2.04 1.92
N VAL A 143 -6.89 1.63 1.87
CA VAL A 143 -6.19 0.93 2.95
C VAL A 143 -5.43 1.95 3.80
N ALA A 144 -5.85 2.10 5.05
CA ALA A 144 -5.19 2.89 6.06
C ALA A 144 -4.42 1.99 7.03
N GLY A 145 -3.09 2.13 7.03
CA GLY A 145 -2.21 1.31 7.86
C GLY A 145 -0.73 1.47 7.53
N GLY A 146 0.11 0.68 8.20
CA GLY A 146 1.54 0.57 7.89
C GLY A 146 1.85 -0.43 6.78
N ASP A 147 3.14 -0.59 6.47
CA ASP A 147 3.62 -1.48 5.40
C ASP A 147 3.16 -2.94 5.55
N GLY A 148 3.07 -3.46 6.78
CA GLY A 148 2.55 -4.81 7.04
C GLY A 148 1.08 -4.97 6.65
N THR A 149 0.22 -4.01 7.02
CA THR A 149 -1.19 -4.01 6.60
C THR A 149 -1.32 -3.91 5.08
N ILE A 150 -0.54 -3.03 4.46
CA ILE A 150 -0.51 -2.86 3.00
C ILE A 150 -0.06 -4.16 2.31
N SER A 151 1.00 -4.82 2.79
CA SER A 151 1.49 -6.08 2.25
C SER A 151 0.47 -7.21 2.37
N SER A 152 -0.22 -7.31 3.52
CA SER A 152 -1.29 -8.30 3.71
C SER A 152 -2.47 -8.08 2.76
N VAL A 153 -2.88 -6.82 2.55
CA VAL A 153 -3.93 -6.50 1.58
C VAL A 153 -3.49 -6.84 0.15
N ILE A 154 -2.28 -6.42 -0.24
CA ILE A 154 -1.70 -6.71 -1.56
C ILE A 154 -1.68 -8.22 -1.83
N ASN A 155 -1.25 -9.03 -0.86
CA ASN A 155 -1.24 -10.49 -1.00
C ASN A 155 -2.62 -11.09 -1.26
N LYS A 156 -3.69 -10.52 -0.69
CA LYS A 156 -5.08 -11.00 -0.89
C LYS A 156 -5.72 -10.50 -2.19
N ILE A 157 -5.20 -9.42 -2.77
CA ILE A 157 -5.72 -8.84 -4.02
C ILE A 157 -4.80 -9.04 -5.23
N ALA A 158 -3.61 -9.61 -5.04
CA ALA A 158 -2.67 -9.89 -6.12
C ALA A 158 -3.33 -10.75 -7.21
N GLY A 159 -3.34 -10.25 -8.44
CA GLY A 159 -3.99 -10.90 -9.59
C GLY A 159 -5.52 -10.78 -9.63
N ARG A 160 -6.16 -10.07 -8.69
CA ARG A 160 -7.60 -9.75 -8.73
C ARG A 160 -7.85 -8.39 -9.37
N SER A 161 -9.06 -8.19 -9.88
CA SER A 161 -9.51 -6.90 -10.42
C SER A 161 -9.95 -5.92 -9.31
N ILE A 162 -9.34 -5.95 -8.13
CA ILE A 162 -9.63 -4.97 -7.06
C ILE A 162 -8.65 -3.81 -7.19
N THR A 163 -9.17 -2.58 -7.14
CA THR A 163 -8.33 -1.38 -7.09
C THR A 163 -8.19 -0.96 -5.64
N MET A 164 -6.96 -0.72 -5.21
CA MET A 164 -6.67 -0.18 -3.88
C MET A 164 -6.18 1.27 -3.95
N ALA A 165 -6.23 1.96 -2.82
CA ALA A 165 -5.53 3.21 -2.58
C ALA A 165 -4.93 3.16 -1.18
N VAL A 166 -3.89 3.94 -0.91
CA VAL A 166 -3.16 3.86 0.37
C VAL A 166 -3.23 5.19 1.11
N VAL A 167 -3.53 5.11 2.40
CA VAL A 167 -3.35 6.18 3.37
C VAL A 167 -2.31 5.69 4.39
N PRO A 168 -1.06 6.17 4.31
CA PRO A 168 0.00 5.68 5.18
C PRO A 168 -0.25 6.09 6.64
N GLN A 169 -0.13 5.11 7.55
CA GLN A 169 -0.22 5.33 9.00
C GLN A 169 0.91 4.64 9.79
N GLY A 170 1.88 4.01 9.10
CA GLY A 170 3.02 3.37 9.74
C GLY A 170 4.19 4.33 10.00
N THR A 171 5.24 3.84 10.65
CA THR A 171 6.46 4.61 10.93
C THR A 171 7.31 4.83 9.68
N PHE A 172 7.49 3.78 8.86
CA PHE A 172 8.40 3.83 7.72
C PHE A 172 7.70 4.17 6.39
N ASN A 173 6.53 3.57 6.15
CA ASN A 173 5.69 3.81 4.97
C ASN A 173 6.44 3.64 3.64
N PHE A 174 7.21 2.57 3.53
CA PHE A 174 8.04 2.27 2.36
C PHE A 174 7.23 2.22 1.06
N PHE A 175 6.02 1.65 1.09
CA PHE A 175 5.15 1.61 -0.10
C PHE A 175 4.75 3.02 -0.54
N ALA A 176 4.24 3.83 0.39
CA ALA A 176 3.80 5.19 0.10
C ALA A 176 4.95 6.04 -0.44
N ARG A 177 6.13 5.92 0.17
CA ARG A 177 7.35 6.59 -0.32
C ARG A 177 7.68 6.13 -1.73
N ASN A 178 7.74 4.83 -2.01
CA ASN A 178 8.13 4.34 -3.34
C ASN A 178 7.26 4.92 -4.47
N TYR A 179 5.96 5.09 -4.21
CA TYR A 179 4.99 5.58 -5.19
C TYR A 179 4.60 7.05 -5.00
N ASN A 180 5.40 7.84 -4.29
CA ASN A 180 5.17 9.27 -4.05
C ASN A 180 3.80 9.61 -3.45
N ILE A 181 3.22 8.69 -2.69
CA ILE A 181 1.99 8.93 -1.95
C ILE A 181 2.35 9.83 -0.75
N PRO A 182 1.63 10.96 -0.56
CA PRO A 182 1.86 11.84 0.58
C PRO A 182 1.74 11.07 1.91
N LEU A 183 2.60 11.43 2.87
CA LEU A 183 2.65 10.75 4.16
C LEU A 183 1.62 11.28 5.18
N GLU A 184 1.23 12.55 5.03
CA GLU A 184 0.18 13.12 5.87
C GLU A 184 -1.21 12.61 5.43
N PRO A 185 -2.06 12.14 6.37
CA PRO A 185 -3.35 11.55 6.03
C PRO A 185 -4.28 12.46 5.23
N ASP A 186 -4.29 13.77 5.49
CA ASP A 186 -5.11 14.72 4.73
C ASP A 186 -4.65 14.82 3.26
N ALA A 187 -3.35 14.89 3.03
CA ALA A 187 -2.75 14.99 1.72
C ALA A 187 -2.91 13.66 0.96
N ALA A 188 -2.76 12.53 1.65
CA ALA A 188 -3.00 11.21 1.08
C ALA A 188 -4.47 11.05 0.64
N LEU A 189 -5.45 11.47 1.44
CA LEU A 189 -6.86 11.42 1.04
C LEU A 189 -7.15 12.32 -0.16
N ARG A 190 -6.58 13.53 -0.20
CA ARG A 190 -6.70 14.43 -1.37
C ARG A 190 -6.05 13.82 -2.61
N PHE A 191 -4.91 13.15 -2.45
CA PHE A 191 -4.24 12.40 -3.50
C PHE A 191 -5.16 11.31 -4.06
N VAL A 192 -5.76 10.47 -3.21
CA VAL A 192 -6.70 9.41 -3.60
C VAL A 192 -7.88 9.94 -4.43
N LEU A 193 -8.35 11.16 -4.16
CA LEU A 193 -9.49 11.75 -4.87
C LEU A 193 -9.15 12.21 -6.29
N SER A 194 -7.88 12.51 -6.57
CA SER A 194 -7.39 13.00 -7.87
C SER A 194 -6.61 11.96 -8.68
N ALA A 195 -6.19 10.87 -8.04
CA ALA A 195 -5.43 9.79 -8.64
C ALA A 195 -6.23 8.92 -9.63
N GLU A 196 -5.50 8.29 -10.55
CA GLU A 196 -6.02 7.36 -11.56
C GLU A 196 -5.55 5.92 -11.27
N PRO A 197 -6.30 4.88 -11.68
CA PRO A 197 -5.86 3.50 -11.50
C PRO A 197 -4.63 3.18 -12.37
N VAL A 198 -3.55 2.75 -11.72
CA VAL A 198 -2.32 2.26 -12.34
C VAL A 198 -2.12 0.80 -11.94
N THR A 199 -1.74 -0.04 -12.89
CA THR A 199 -1.37 -1.44 -12.61
C THR A 199 0.10 -1.49 -12.24
N LEU A 200 0.38 -1.90 -11.02
CA LEU A 200 1.73 -2.01 -10.48
C LEU A 200 2.26 -3.44 -10.62
N PRO A 201 3.56 -3.59 -10.91
CA PRO A 201 4.23 -4.87 -10.74
C PRO A 201 4.26 -5.26 -9.27
N LEU A 202 4.30 -6.57 -9.00
CA LEU A 202 4.54 -7.12 -7.67
C LEU A 202 5.70 -8.09 -7.70
N ALA A 203 6.66 -7.88 -6.81
CA ALA A 203 7.66 -8.90 -6.52
C ALA A 203 7.02 -10.06 -5.76
N CYS A 204 7.36 -11.26 -6.21
CA CYS A 204 6.81 -12.51 -5.71
C CYS A 204 7.93 -13.41 -5.22
N LEU A 205 7.69 -14.10 -4.12
CA LEU A 205 8.46 -15.22 -3.62
C LEU A 205 7.56 -16.46 -3.62
N ASN A 206 7.84 -17.40 -4.52
CA ASN A 206 6.95 -18.51 -4.84
C ASN A 206 5.54 -17.95 -5.11
N ASP A 207 4.53 -18.36 -4.33
CA ASP A 207 3.15 -17.93 -4.51
C ASP A 207 2.77 -16.66 -3.73
N ARG A 208 3.69 -16.11 -2.92
CA ARG A 208 3.46 -14.94 -2.07
C ARG A 208 4.04 -13.68 -2.70
N SER A 209 3.37 -12.55 -2.54
CA SER A 209 3.92 -11.24 -2.92
C SER A 209 4.62 -10.61 -1.73
N PHE A 210 5.61 -9.76 -1.99
CA PHE A 210 6.25 -8.92 -0.98
C PHE A 210 6.42 -7.51 -1.52
N VAL A 211 6.38 -6.54 -0.61
CA VAL A 211 6.32 -5.11 -0.93
C VAL A 211 7.65 -4.42 -0.65
N VAL A 212 8.34 -4.86 0.39
CA VAL A 212 9.55 -4.24 0.90
C VAL A 212 10.74 -5.11 0.52
N SER A 213 10.89 -6.24 1.21
CA SER A 213 12.07 -7.08 1.05
C SER A 213 11.88 -8.48 1.59
N VAL A 214 12.66 -9.40 1.06
CA VAL A 214 12.87 -10.72 1.62
C VAL A 214 14.32 -10.87 2.02
N GLY A 215 14.58 -11.28 3.26
CA GLY A 215 15.92 -11.61 3.72
C GLY A 215 16.11 -13.08 4.10
N LEU A 216 17.30 -13.58 3.83
CA LEU A 216 17.78 -14.94 4.09
C LEU A 216 19.06 -14.91 4.92
N GLY A 217 19.32 -15.99 5.65
CA GLY A 217 20.55 -16.12 6.45
C GLY A 217 20.45 -15.38 7.77
N LEU A 218 21.26 -14.34 7.95
CA LEU A 218 21.33 -13.57 9.20
C LEU A 218 20.08 -12.73 9.48
N TYR A 219 19.43 -12.17 8.46
CA TYR A 219 18.32 -11.22 8.65
C TYR A 219 17.11 -11.79 9.43
N PRO A 220 16.58 -13.00 9.11
CA PRO A 220 15.53 -13.63 9.92
C PRO A 220 15.92 -13.85 11.39
N LYS A 221 17.21 -14.11 11.67
CA LYS A 221 17.69 -14.33 13.03
C LYS A 221 17.70 -13.03 13.85
N VAL A 222 18.03 -11.91 13.21
CA VAL A 222 17.94 -10.59 13.85
C VAL A 222 16.51 -10.24 14.21
N ILE A 223 15.57 -10.50 13.31
CA ILE A 223 14.15 -10.27 13.59
C ILE A 223 13.67 -11.17 14.74
N ALA A 224 14.00 -12.46 14.70
CA ALA A 224 13.64 -13.40 15.77
C ALA A 224 14.20 -12.99 17.14
N ALA A 225 15.43 -12.48 17.17
CA ALA A 225 16.05 -11.94 18.38
C ALA A 225 15.38 -10.64 18.86
N ARG A 226 14.82 -9.82 17.98
CA ARG A 226 14.04 -8.64 18.40
C ARG A 226 12.71 -9.04 19.02
N GLU A 227 11.97 -9.96 18.38
CA GLU A 227 10.64 -10.39 18.85
C GLU A 227 10.70 -11.08 20.21
N SER A 228 11.66 -12.00 20.42
CA SER A 228 11.81 -12.69 21.70
C SER A 228 12.18 -11.76 22.85
N HIS A 229 12.91 -10.69 22.59
CA HIS A 229 13.28 -9.69 23.60
C HIS A 229 12.14 -8.70 23.89
N GLN A 230 11.30 -8.37 22.90
CA GLN A 230 10.09 -7.56 23.12
C GLN A 230 9.06 -8.27 24.02
N GLN A 231 8.98 -9.61 23.95
CA GLN A 231 8.09 -10.39 24.81
C GLN A 231 8.58 -10.48 26.28
N VAL A 232 9.86 -10.23 26.54
CA VAL A 232 10.48 -10.46 27.87
C VAL A 232 10.80 -9.16 28.62
N ALA A 233 10.82 -7.99 27.98
CA ALA A 233 11.01 -6.74 28.71
C ALA A 233 10.47 -5.51 27.96
N GLY A 234 9.63 -4.71 28.64
CA GLY A 234 9.35 -3.32 28.28
C GLY A 234 10.59 -2.42 28.45
N ARG A 235 11.66 -2.66 27.68
CA ARG A 235 12.92 -1.93 27.71
C ARG A 235 13.29 -1.35 26.35
N SER A 236 14.00 -0.22 26.38
CA SER A 236 14.24 0.74 25.29
C SER A 236 14.80 0.11 24.00
N GLY A 237 14.44 0.70 22.84
CA GLY A 237 14.83 0.23 21.51
C GLY A 237 16.34 0.06 21.26
N PHE A 238 17.20 0.65 22.09
CA PHE A 238 18.65 0.46 22.08
C PHE A 238 19.06 -0.98 22.44
N SER A 239 18.40 -1.59 23.42
CA SER A 239 18.67 -2.98 23.83
C SER A 239 18.34 -4.00 22.72
N ALA A 240 17.31 -3.73 21.93
CA ALA A 240 16.93 -4.55 20.77
C ALA A 240 17.94 -4.44 19.61
N ILE A 241 18.56 -3.26 19.44
CA ILE A 241 19.65 -3.06 18.47
C ILE A 241 20.90 -3.83 18.92
N VAL A 242 21.30 -3.70 20.19
CA VAL A 242 22.47 -4.39 20.75
C VAL A 242 22.30 -5.91 20.70
N SER A 243 21.13 -6.45 21.06
CA SER A 243 20.85 -7.88 20.94
C SER A 243 20.90 -8.35 19.48
N GLY A 244 20.27 -7.62 18.56
CA GLY A 244 20.33 -7.92 17.13
C GLY A 244 21.76 -7.96 16.59
N VAL A 245 22.59 -6.97 16.97
CA VAL A 245 24.02 -6.93 16.65
C VAL A 245 24.74 -8.12 17.30
N TRP A 246 24.52 -8.41 18.57
CA TRP A 246 25.13 -9.56 19.25
C TRP A 246 24.78 -10.91 18.59
N THR A 247 23.53 -11.10 18.16
CA THR A 247 23.10 -12.27 17.38
C THR A 247 23.79 -12.34 16.03
N LEU A 248 23.91 -11.21 15.31
CA LEU A 248 24.70 -11.13 14.06
C LEU A 248 26.15 -11.55 14.29
N LEU A 249 26.72 -11.14 15.44
CA LEU A 249 28.13 -11.33 15.76
C LEU A 249 28.47 -12.77 16.22
N ARG A 250 27.55 -13.45 16.91
CA ARG A 250 27.78 -14.82 17.41
C ARG A 250 27.54 -15.88 16.34
N GLU A 251 26.70 -15.57 15.36
CA GLU A 251 26.20 -16.54 14.40
C GLU A 251 27.06 -16.58 13.11
N ARG A 252 28.05 -17.48 13.07
CA ARG A 252 28.91 -17.68 11.88
C ARG A 252 28.25 -18.48 10.74
N HIS A 253 26.92 -18.55 10.70
CA HIS A 253 26.23 -19.48 9.79
C HIS A 253 26.22 -18.98 8.35
N ILE A 254 27.33 -19.22 7.64
CA ILE A 254 27.46 -18.96 6.21
C ILE A 254 26.57 -19.97 5.47
N SER A 255 25.59 -19.46 4.73
CA SER A 255 24.73 -20.32 3.91
C SER A 255 25.38 -20.50 2.55
N ARG A 256 25.70 -21.74 2.20
CA ARG A 256 26.05 -22.11 0.83
C ARG A 256 24.76 -22.16 0.01
N ALA A 257 24.65 -21.25 -0.94
CA ALA A 257 23.52 -21.13 -1.84
C ALA A 257 23.98 -21.24 -3.30
N LYS A 258 23.10 -21.75 -4.14
CA LYS A 258 23.25 -21.72 -5.59
C LYS A 258 22.17 -20.79 -6.13
N LEU A 259 22.60 -19.70 -6.74
CA LEU A 259 21.74 -18.70 -7.35
C LEU A 259 21.64 -18.99 -8.84
N HIS A 260 20.43 -18.90 -9.37
CA HIS A 260 20.17 -18.91 -10.81
C HIS A 260 19.48 -17.60 -11.17
N TYR A 261 20.09 -16.80 -12.04
CA TYR A 261 19.58 -15.49 -12.48
C TYR A 261 20.17 -15.16 -13.86
N ASN A 262 19.43 -14.46 -14.71
CA ASN A 262 19.88 -14.03 -16.05
C ASN A 262 20.53 -15.16 -16.89
N GLY A 263 20.03 -16.40 -16.79
CA GLY A 263 20.60 -17.58 -17.46
C GLY A 263 21.90 -18.14 -16.83
N ASN A 264 22.49 -17.43 -15.87
CA ASN A 264 23.70 -17.83 -15.17
C ASN A 264 23.41 -18.62 -13.91
N THR A 265 24.37 -19.45 -13.51
CA THR A 265 24.35 -20.20 -12.25
C THR A 265 25.58 -19.87 -11.44
N GLN A 266 25.40 -19.30 -10.26
CA GLN A 266 26.49 -18.92 -9.36
C GLN A 266 26.37 -19.70 -8.04
N ARG A 267 27.42 -20.42 -7.66
CA ARG A 267 27.53 -21.00 -6.33
C ARG A 267 28.23 -19.99 -5.43
N LEU A 268 27.64 -19.72 -4.27
CA LEU A 268 28.19 -18.74 -3.35
C LEU A 268 27.99 -19.16 -1.90
N ALA A 269 28.82 -18.56 -1.05
CA ALA A 269 28.66 -18.60 0.39
C ALA A 269 28.30 -17.17 0.82
N THR A 270 27.22 -17.03 1.58
CA THR A 270 26.78 -15.72 2.09
C THR A 270 26.20 -15.84 3.49
N PRO A 271 26.58 -14.94 4.42
CA PRO A 271 25.86 -14.76 5.67
C PRO A 271 24.49 -14.07 5.48
N LEU A 272 24.34 -13.21 4.46
CA LEU A 272 23.14 -12.41 4.23
C LEU A 272 22.85 -12.25 2.73
N LEU A 273 21.63 -12.63 2.35
CA LEU A 273 21.07 -12.37 1.02
C LEU A 273 19.73 -11.66 1.21
N MET A 274 19.57 -10.49 0.59
CA MET A 274 18.32 -9.75 0.56
C MET A 274 17.85 -9.57 -0.87
N VAL A 275 16.56 -9.75 -1.10
CA VAL A 275 15.90 -9.42 -2.36
C VAL A 275 14.93 -8.28 -2.06
N ILE A 276 15.10 -7.17 -2.75
CA ILE A 276 14.44 -5.90 -2.48
C ILE A 276 13.70 -5.47 -3.74
N HIS A 277 12.47 -4.99 -3.56
CA HIS A 277 11.62 -4.49 -4.66
C HIS A 277 11.34 -2.98 -4.55
N ASN A 278 11.94 -2.31 -3.57
CA ASN A 278 11.73 -0.89 -3.32
C ASN A 278 13.01 -0.09 -3.58
N ARG A 279 12.98 0.75 -4.61
CA ARG A 279 14.11 1.62 -5.00
C ARG A 279 14.56 2.50 -3.83
N ARG A 280 13.60 3.09 -3.11
CA ARG A 280 13.92 4.02 -2.01
C ARG A 280 14.55 3.35 -0.81
N GLN A 281 14.26 2.08 -0.58
CA GLN A 281 14.89 1.33 0.50
C GLN A 281 16.38 1.12 0.23
N LEU A 282 16.76 0.89 -1.04
CA LEU A 282 18.16 0.83 -1.43
C LEU A 282 18.82 2.22 -1.34
N GLU A 283 18.16 3.27 -1.84
CA GLU A 283 18.68 4.65 -1.74
C GLU A 283 18.92 5.11 -0.30
N GLN A 284 18.14 4.61 0.67
CA GLN A 284 18.40 4.85 2.10
C GLN A 284 19.65 4.15 2.63
N LEU A 285 20.02 3.00 2.06
CA LEU A 285 21.24 2.27 2.41
C LEU A 285 22.47 2.86 1.71
N ASP A 286 22.30 3.34 0.47
CA ASP A 286 23.27 4.14 -0.27
C ASP A 286 22.58 4.88 -1.42
N SER A 287 22.72 6.21 -1.47
CA SER A 287 22.11 7.04 -2.52
C SER A 287 22.52 6.70 -3.95
N ARG A 288 23.64 5.97 -4.13
CA ARG A 288 24.14 5.55 -5.45
C ARG A 288 23.44 4.30 -6.00
N PHE A 289 22.59 3.63 -5.21
CA PHE A 289 21.80 2.52 -5.73
C PHE A 289 20.83 2.99 -6.82
N GLN A 290 21.19 2.73 -8.08
CA GLN A 290 20.29 2.90 -9.22
C GLN A 290 19.39 1.66 -9.31
N GLY A 291 18.33 1.63 -8.49
CA GLY A 291 17.33 0.57 -8.54
C GLY A 291 16.41 0.75 -9.76
N ASP A 292 16.29 -0.27 -10.59
CA ASP A 292 15.24 -0.33 -11.61
C ASP A 292 13.92 -0.71 -10.91
N PRO A 293 12.90 0.17 -10.90
CA PRO A 293 11.62 -0.10 -10.22
C PRO A 293 10.87 -1.31 -10.80
N GLN A 294 11.26 -1.77 -12.00
CA GLN A 294 10.66 -2.91 -12.67
C GLN A 294 11.43 -4.22 -12.47
N ARG A 295 12.54 -4.20 -11.71
CA ARG A 295 13.40 -5.38 -11.47
C ARG A 295 13.60 -5.64 -9.99
N LEU A 296 14.06 -6.85 -9.66
CA LEU A 296 14.44 -7.22 -8.31
C LEU A 296 15.88 -6.79 -8.09
N ALA A 297 16.14 -6.08 -7.00
CA ALA A 297 17.50 -5.83 -6.55
C ALA A 297 17.92 -6.93 -5.57
N VAL A 298 19.06 -7.55 -5.82
CA VAL A 298 19.63 -8.58 -4.98
C VAL A 298 20.86 -8.00 -4.30
N LEU A 299 20.83 -7.94 -2.97
CA LEU A 299 21.95 -7.53 -2.14
C LEU A 299 22.54 -8.76 -1.45
N ARG A 300 23.83 -8.99 -1.64
CA ARG A 300 24.57 -10.07 -1.00
C ARG A 300 25.72 -9.48 -0.22
N VAL A 301 25.90 -9.99 1.00
CA VAL A 301 27.12 -9.75 1.78
C VAL A 301 28.07 -10.94 1.59
N HIS A 302 29.36 -10.67 1.38
CA HIS A 302 30.41 -11.70 1.36
C HIS A 302 30.72 -12.19 2.78
N PRO A 303 31.23 -13.43 2.97
CA PRO A 303 31.72 -13.86 4.27
C PRO A 303 32.88 -12.97 4.72
N VAL A 304 32.69 -12.27 5.83
CA VAL A 304 33.67 -11.33 6.37
C VAL A 304 34.02 -11.63 7.82
N SER A 305 35.15 -11.09 8.27
CA SER A 305 35.55 -11.11 9.67
C SER A 305 34.63 -10.23 10.54
N PHE A 306 34.72 -10.40 11.86
CA PHE A 306 33.95 -9.63 12.84
C PHE A 306 34.10 -8.11 12.65
N GLY A 307 35.34 -7.61 12.55
CA GLY A 307 35.60 -6.19 12.41
C GLY A 307 35.07 -5.62 11.10
N ALA A 308 35.14 -6.39 10.02
CA ALA A 308 34.56 -6.02 8.74
C ALA A 308 33.02 -5.99 8.80
N MET A 309 32.36 -6.93 9.51
CA MET A 309 30.91 -6.87 9.73
C MET A 309 30.47 -5.62 10.51
N LEU A 310 31.21 -5.24 11.56
CA LEU A 310 30.92 -3.99 12.28
C LEU A 310 31.10 -2.76 11.40
N ARG A 311 32.13 -2.74 10.55
CA ARG A 311 32.34 -1.67 9.58
C ARG A 311 31.23 -1.59 8.54
N LEU A 312 30.77 -2.74 8.01
CA LEU A 312 29.61 -2.83 7.12
C LEU A 312 28.36 -2.20 7.75
N LEU A 313 28.06 -2.54 9.01
CA LEU A 313 26.91 -1.99 9.72
C LEU A 313 27.05 -0.48 9.94
N ALA A 314 28.24 -0.01 10.33
CA ALA A 314 28.51 1.42 10.50
C ALA A 314 28.36 2.19 9.18
N ASN A 315 28.93 1.67 8.10
CA ASN A 315 28.84 2.28 6.77
C ASN A 315 27.42 2.25 6.21
N GLY A 316 26.63 1.20 6.50
CA GLY A 316 25.21 1.16 6.17
C GLY A 316 24.38 2.23 6.88
N LEU A 317 24.65 2.50 8.17
CA LEU A 317 24.00 3.58 8.90
C LEU A 317 24.40 4.97 8.39
N LEU A 318 25.63 5.10 7.89
CA LEU A 318 26.14 6.34 7.28
C LEU A 318 25.70 6.51 5.81
N GLY A 319 24.92 5.58 5.26
CA GLY A 319 24.46 5.63 3.87
C GLY A 319 25.57 5.40 2.83
N ARG A 320 26.64 4.69 3.20
CA ARG A 320 27.85 4.43 2.40
C ARG A 320 28.05 2.93 2.13
N LEU A 321 26.96 2.18 2.02
CA LEU A 321 27.03 0.72 1.93
C LEU A 321 27.73 0.22 0.66
N LEU A 322 27.75 1.00 -0.43
CA LEU A 322 28.44 0.64 -1.68
C LEU A 322 29.95 0.91 -1.65
N ASP A 323 30.48 1.58 -0.62
CA ASP A 323 31.94 1.73 -0.45
C ASP A 323 32.60 0.43 0.04
N GLU A 324 31.79 -0.58 0.37
CA GLU A 324 32.25 -1.84 0.91
C GLU A 324 32.42 -2.89 -0.20
N GLU A 325 33.67 -3.30 -0.41
CA GLU A 325 34.04 -4.37 -1.36
C GLU A 325 33.38 -5.72 -1.03
N ASN A 326 32.90 -5.86 0.20
CA ASN A 326 32.27 -7.07 0.71
C ASN A 326 30.77 -7.14 0.43
N ILE A 327 30.24 -6.29 -0.46
CA ILE A 327 28.85 -6.29 -0.87
C ILE A 327 28.73 -6.37 -2.38
N ASP A 328 27.95 -7.35 -2.85
CA ASP A 328 27.51 -7.41 -4.24
C ASP A 328 26.06 -6.91 -4.32
N CYS A 329 25.77 -6.06 -5.29
CA CYS A 329 24.39 -5.76 -5.68
C CYS A 329 24.19 -5.88 -7.17
N PHE A 330 23.10 -6.55 -7.57
CA PHE A 330 22.73 -6.71 -8.97
C PHE A 330 21.21 -6.74 -9.13
N ASN A 331 20.75 -6.35 -10.33
CA ASN A 331 19.34 -6.37 -10.70
C ASN A 331 19.00 -7.61 -11.55
N THR A 332 17.84 -8.21 -11.34
CA THR A 332 17.35 -9.37 -12.11
C THR A 332 15.82 -9.40 -12.18
N ASP A 333 15.26 -10.01 -13.22
CA ASP A 333 13.80 -10.20 -13.36
C ASP A 333 13.33 -11.45 -12.62
N GLU A 334 14.20 -12.46 -12.57
CA GLU A 334 13.95 -13.74 -11.90
C GLU A 334 15.21 -14.16 -11.12
N LEU A 335 15.01 -14.70 -9.92
CA LEU A 335 16.07 -15.29 -9.11
C LEU A 335 15.57 -16.60 -8.50
N ARG A 336 16.28 -17.69 -8.75
CA ARG A 336 16.04 -18.96 -8.05
C ARG A 336 17.18 -19.24 -7.08
N VAL A 337 16.84 -19.43 -5.80
CA VAL A 337 17.77 -19.71 -4.72
C VAL A 337 17.62 -21.17 -4.28
N GLU A 338 18.71 -21.92 -4.40
CA GLU A 338 18.82 -23.29 -3.92
C GLU A 338 19.79 -23.37 -2.75
N ILE A 339 19.39 -24.05 -1.68
CA ILE A 339 20.21 -24.32 -0.51
C ILE A 339 20.11 -25.82 -0.24
N ARG A 340 21.18 -26.46 0.26
CA ARG A 340 21.21 -27.90 0.56
C ARG A 340 20.41 -28.23 1.84
N ARG A 341 19.13 -27.87 1.87
CA ARG A 341 18.12 -28.16 2.91
C ARG A 341 16.73 -28.26 2.27
N ARG A 342 15.76 -28.88 2.95
CA ARG A 342 14.36 -28.96 2.46
C ARG A 342 13.55 -27.68 2.71
N ARG A 343 13.81 -27.01 3.82
CA ARG A 343 13.13 -25.78 4.25
C ARG A 343 14.13 -24.76 4.76
N VAL A 344 13.79 -23.49 4.63
CA VAL A 344 14.56 -22.35 5.13
C VAL A 344 13.62 -21.34 5.78
N GLN A 345 14.10 -20.65 6.82
CA GLN A 345 13.38 -19.52 7.39
C GLN A 345 13.73 -18.27 6.60
N VAL A 346 12.71 -17.54 6.18
CA VAL A 346 12.82 -16.28 5.47
C VAL A 346 12.14 -15.21 6.31
N ALA A 347 12.61 -13.98 6.21
CA ALA A 347 11.87 -12.82 6.69
C ALA A 347 11.28 -12.13 5.48
N LEU A 348 9.96 -12.19 5.35
CA LEU A 348 9.20 -11.61 4.25
C LEU A 348 8.49 -10.37 4.80
N ASP A 349 8.87 -9.19 4.31
CA ASP A 349 8.37 -7.89 4.80
C ASP A 349 8.43 -7.72 6.33
N GLY A 350 9.42 -8.38 6.98
CA GLY A 350 9.61 -8.35 8.42
C GLY A 350 8.95 -9.52 9.18
N GLU A 351 8.12 -10.35 8.54
CA GLU A 351 7.50 -11.53 9.15
C GLU A 351 8.33 -12.80 8.92
N LEU A 352 8.48 -13.62 9.97
CA LEU A 352 9.25 -14.87 9.92
C LEU A 352 8.43 -16.04 9.40
N ILE A 353 8.76 -16.53 8.20
CA ILE A 353 8.05 -17.63 7.54
C ILE A 353 9.02 -18.78 7.21
N LYS A 354 8.62 -20.02 7.47
CA LYS A 354 9.35 -21.21 7.00
C LYS A 354 8.85 -21.63 5.62
N MET A 355 9.72 -21.62 4.62
CA MET A 355 9.38 -21.94 3.23
C MET A 355 10.13 -23.18 2.72
N ARG A 356 9.55 -23.86 1.72
CA ARG A 356 10.19 -24.97 1.01
C ARG A 356 11.09 -24.43 -0.10
N LEU A 357 12.23 -25.10 -0.31
CA LEU A 357 13.16 -24.82 -1.41
C LEU A 357 12.75 -25.58 -2.69
N PRO A 358 13.12 -25.10 -3.89
CA PRO A 358 13.84 -23.84 -4.15
C PRO A 358 12.95 -22.61 -3.91
N LEU A 359 13.58 -21.50 -3.54
CA LEU A 359 12.89 -20.20 -3.49
C LEU A 359 12.96 -19.58 -4.88
N ARG A 360 11.80 -19.17 -5.43
CA ARG A 360 11.69 -18.55 -6.75
C ARG A 360 11.18 -17.13 -6.60
N PHE A 361 12.04 -16.18 -6.89
CA PHE A 361 11.71 -14.77 -6.94
C PHE A 361 11.43 -14.37 -8.38
N HIS A 362 10.33 -13.66 -8.61
CA HIS A 362 9.98 -13.16 -9.93
C HIS A 362 9.10 -11.91 -9.79
N ILE A 363 8.95 -11.15 -10.88
CA ILE A 363 8.04 -10.01 -10.93
C ILE A 363 6.79 -10.35 -11.72
N ARG A 364 5.64 -10.11 -11.10
CA ARG A 364 4.33 -10.20 -11.72
C ARG A 364 3.93 -8.82 -12.24
N ARG A 365 4.02 -8.62 -13.56
CA ARG A 365 3.78 -7.30 -14.21
C ARG A 365 2.35 -6.76 -14.02
N HIS A 366 1.37 -7.65 -13.92
CA HIS A 366 -0.02 -7.29 -13.63
C HIS A 366 -0.39 -7.68 -12.19
N GLY A 367 0.34 -7.11 -11.24
CA GLY A 367 0.29 -7.51 -9.84
C GLY A 367 -0.95 -6.98 -9.13
N VAL A 368 -1.04 -5.65 -8.98
CA VAL A 368 -2.13 -4.98 -8.25
C VAL A 368 -2.51 -3.67 -8.92
N ARG A 369 -3.79 -3.28 -8.86
CA ARG A 369 -4.23 -1.95 -9.29
C ARG A 369 -4.24 -1.00 -8.10
N CYS A 370 -3.52 0.10 -8.21
CA CYS A 370 -3.45 1.14 -7.18
C CYS A 370 -3.85 2.50 -7.76
N LEU A 371 -4.53 3.35 -6.99
CA LEU A 371 -4.73 4.73 -7.37
C LEU A 371 -3.44 5.53 -7.16
N LEU A 372 -2.85 6.00 -8.26
CA LEU A 372 -1.65 6.83 -8.29
C LEU A 372 -1.81 7.99 -9.29
N ASN A 373 -0.93 8.99 -9.23
CA ASN A 373 -0.88 10.05 -10.24
C ASN A 373 -0.02 9.60 -11.44
N GLY A 374 -0.38 10.02 -12.66
CA GLY A 374 0.29 9.59 -13.90
C GLY A 374 1.81 9.81 -13.94
N ASP A 375 2.31 10.78 -13.17
CA ASP A 375 3.75 11.13 -13.07
C ASP A 375 4.57 10.17 -12.20
N THR A 376 3.96 9.10 -11.67
CA THR A 376 4.63 8.12 -10.80
C THR A 376 5.11 6.85 -11.52
N SER A 377 5.07 6.84 -12.85
CA SER A 377 5.43 5.70 -13.72
C SER A 377 6.91 5.64 -14.05
#